data_AF-A0A811T5V5-F1
#
_entry.id   AF-A0A811T5V5-F1
#
_cell.length_a   1.000
_cell.length_b   1.000
_cell.length_c   1.000
_cell.angle_alpha   90.00
_cell.angle_beta   90.00
_cell.angle_gamma   90.00
#
_symmetry.space_group_name_H-M   'P 1'
#
loop_
_entity.id
_entity.type
_entity.pdbx_description
1 polymer ?
#
loop_
_entity_poly.entity_id
_entity_poly.type
_entity_poly.pdbx_seq_one_letter_code
_entity_poly.pdbx_strand_id
1 'polypeptide(L)'
;MGGNPAPFILYLVGHGSYDKDDPSSYFFEFVKEGEGEECPLSSSGLDFYISLLPEETPMLIVIGSCYSGGFITSDEGISAENRIVITAATADDQKRNFIAWARSSDRFWGNLNKGLNIKDAFITSAYLEWWDTWLDDNGDKKGHPPDNLDGDGILASATTIGVPGTDDLELITWCWSRIHSPGELRVYDSQDRVTGLVNGEVKEEIPDSVYDNETKTVIIFSPSDSYRYEIAGTDNGTYGLEVASVEDGESDTFVVTNVSTTNETTHQYDINWSTLSQGVNMSIDADGDGVFEQNITIQPPVTSFTYTPENPIVNQATTFDATTSYDPDGNITSYDWNFGDGNTINTTEKTITHSYTSVGDYNVILTVTDDDGAMNSTSKMITINPLRGDLNGDDTLTPADAAIALEIAVGSRSFDDLADVSGDGCVTSLDALMILQAAAGAIEI
;
A
#
# COMPACT_ATOMS: atom_id res chain seq x y z
N MET A 1 25.16 -44.73 -10.31
CA MET A 1 24.15 -43.99 -11.11
C MET A 1 23.63 -42.90 -10.18
N GLY A 2 24.35 -41.79 -10.09
CA GLY A 2 23.98 -40.64 -9.26
C GLY A 2 23.85 -39.45 -10.20
N GLY A 3 22.67 -39.27 -10.76
CA GLY A 3 22.30 -37.99 -11.37
C GLY A 3 21.78 -37.10 -10.27
N ASN A 4 22.08 -35.80 -10.32
CA ASN A 4 21.40 -34.85 -9.45
C ASN A 4 19.88 -35.01 -9.65
N PRO A 5 19.09 -35.03 -8.57
CA PRO A 5 17.64 -35.07 -8.67
C PRO A 5 17.13 -33.92 -9.56
N ALA A 6 16.10 -34.20 -10.36
CA ALA A 6 15.48 -33.17 -11.20
C ALA A 6 14.84 -32.10 -10.30
N PRO A 7 14.97 -30.81 -10.65
CA PRO A 7 14.38 -29.74 -9.86
C PRO A 7 12.84 -29.89 -9.82
N PHE A 8 12.25 -29.55 -8.69
CA PHE A 8 10.81 -29.60 -8.45
C PHE A 8 10.28 -28.18 -8.30
N ILE A 9 9.25 -27.85 -9.07
CA ILE A 9 8.57 -26.55 -8.97
C ILE A 9 7.14 -26.81 -8.50
N LEU A 10 6.75 -26.15 -7.42
CA LEU A 10 5.40 -26.17 -6.89
C LEU A 10 4.83 -24.75 -6.95
N TYR A 11 3.73 -24.58 -7.68
CA TYR A 11 3.02 -23.31 -7.78
C TYR A 11 1.59 -23.49 -7.26
N LEU A 12 1.26 -22.77 -6.19
CA LEU A 12 -0.03 -22.81 -5.50
C LEU A 12 -0.68 -21.43 -5.60
N VAL A 13 -1.96 -21.35 -5.97
CA VAL A 13 -2.74 -20.09 -5.97
C VAL A 13 -4.14 -20.38 -5.46
N GLY A 14 -4.59 -19.63 -4.45
CA GLY A 14 -5.84 -19.94 -3.75
C GLY A 14 -6.00 -19.12 -2.47
N HIS A 15 -7.01 -19.46 -1.66
CA HIS A 15 -7.25 -18.82 -0.37
C HIS A 15 -6.32 -19.37 0.71
N GLY A 16 -5.98 -18.50 1.64
CA GLY A 16 -5.02 -18.73 2.70
C GLY A 16 -5.58 -18.20 3.99
N SER A 17 -5.37 -18.94 5.06
CA SER A 17 -5.77 -18.57 6.41
C SER A 17 -4.59 -18.77 7.35
N TYR A 18 -4.44 -17.85 8.29
CA TYR A 18 -3.37 -17.86 9.27
C TYR A 18 -3.93 -17.38 10.61
N ASP A 19 -3.78 -18.21 11.64
CA ASP A 19 -4.04 -17.82 13.02
C ASP A 19 -2.76 -17.23 13.63
N LYS A 20 -2.78 -15.92 13.81
CA LYS A 20 -1.73 -15.14 14.47
C LYS A 20 -1.46 -15.55 15.93
N ASP A 21 -2.42 -16.20 16.59
CA ASP A 21 -2.22 -16.75 17.94
C ASP A 21 -1.60 -18.17 17.93
N ASP A 22 -1.45 -18.77 16.75
CA ASP A 22 -0.81 -20.07 16.51
C ASP A 22 0.07 -20.01 15.24
N PRO A 23 1.37 -19.68 15.34
CA PRO A 23 2.27 -19.53 14.19
C PRO A 23 2.41 -20.78 13.31
N SER A 24 1.96 -21.95 13.79
CA SER A 24 1.95 -23.20 13.04
C SER A 24 0.73 -23.38 12.12
N SER A 25 -0.22 -22.46 12.17
CA SER A 25 -1.58 -22.61 11.67
C SER A 25 -1.80 -22.15 10.23
N TYR A 26 -0.76 -21.90 9.43
CA TYR A 26 -1.05 -21.51 8.04
C TYR A 26 -1.75 -22.66 7.30
N PHE A 27 -2.89 -22.37 6.69
CA PHE A 27 -3.70 -23.27 5.90
C PHE A 27 -3.93 -22.72 4.49
N PHE A 28 -3.61 -23.53 3.48
CA PHE A 28 -3.98 -23.27 2.09
C PHE A 28 -5.27 -24.00 1.74
N GLU A 29 -6.32 -23.26 1.41
CA GLU A 29 -7.63 -23.80 1.12
C GLU A 29 -7.78 -24.18 -0.37
N PHE A 30 -8.27 -25.40 -0.62
CA PHE A 30 -8.70 -25.82 -1.95
C PHE A 30 -10.19 -25.53 -2.11
N VAL A 31 -10.56 -24.51 -2.88
CA VAL A 31 -11.97 -24.29 -3.22
C VAL A 31 -12.43 -25.42 -4.15
N LYS A 32 -13.32 -26.28 -3.65
CA LYS A 32 -14.14 -27.16 -4.49
C LYS A 32 -15.59 -26.76 -4.29
N GLU A 33 -16.18 -26.10 -5.28
CA GLU A 33 -17.60 -25.73 -5.22
C GLU A 33 -18.47 -26.96 -4.92
N GLY A 34 -19.23 -26.91 -3.81
CA GLY A 34 -20.40 -27.75 -3.60
C GLY A 34 -20.23 -29.04 -2.78
N GLU A 35 -19.06 -29.36 -2.20
CA GLU A 35 -18.91 -30.54 -1.34
C GLU A 35 -18.18 -30.20 -0.04
N GLY A 36 -18.93 -30.13 1.07
CA GLY A 36 -18.48 -29.69 2.38
C GLY A 36 -17.60 -30.67 3.16
N GLU A 37 -16.42 -30.97 2.66
CA GLU A 37 -15.29 -31.42 3.48
C GLU A 37 -14.01 -30.70 3.03
N GLU A 38 -13.64 -29.66 3.78
CA GLU A 38 -12.39 -28.92 3.62
C GLU A 38 -11.22 -29.76 4.16
N CYS A 39 -10.26 -30.07 3.31
CA CYS A 39 -8.94 -30.55 3.74
C CYS A 39 -7.94 -29.46 3.37
N PRO A 40 -7.79 -28.41 4.19
CA PRO A 40 -6.76 -27.40 3.95
C PRO A 40 -5.38 -28.06 3.98
N LEU A 41 -4.48 -27.60 3.10
CA LEU A 41 -3.07 -28.00 3.14
C LEU A 41 -2.36 -27.12 4.18
N SER A 42 -1.99 -27.70 5.31
CA SER A 42 -1.12 -27.03 6.30
C SER A 42 0.34 -26.98 5.84
N SER A 43 1.14 -26.11 6.45
CA SER A 43 2.61 -26.09 6.32
C SER A 43 3.24 -27.45 6.64
N SER A 44 2.87 -28.08 7.76
CA SER A 44 3.29 -29.43 8.12
C SER A 44 2.85 -30.51 7.13
N GLY A 45 1.64 -30.39 6.60
CA GLY A 45 1.12 -31.30 5.57
C GLY A 45 1.96 -31.21 4.30
N LEU A 46 2.29 -29.99 3.88
CA LEU A 46 3.12 -29.75 2.71
C LEU A 46 4.56 -30.25 2.92
N ASP A 47 5.16 -29.98 4.08
CA ASP A 47 6.49 -30.50 4.39
C ASP A 47 6.52 -32.03 4.41
N PHE A 48 5.49 -32.69 4.96
CA PHE A 48 5.40 -34.15 4.89
C PHE A 48 5.48 -34.65 3.44
N TYR A 49 4.74 -34.05 2.50
CA TYR A 49 4.80 -34.45 1.10
C TYR A 49 6.14 -34.13 0.44
N ILE A 50 6.74 -32.99 0.78
CA ILE A 50 8.06 -32.59 0.29
C ILE A 50 9.14 -33.56 0.78
N SER A 51 9.06 -34.02 2.03
CA SER A 51 10.00 -34.98 2.64
C SER A 51 10.06 -36.32 1.93
N LEU A 52 9.06 -36.64 1.09
CA LEU A 52 9.05 -37.85 0.25
C LEU A 52 9.97 -37.72 -0.97
N LEU A 53 10.40 -36.51 -1.32
CA LEU A 53 11.38 -36.26 -2.36
C LEU A 53 12.81 -36.45 -1.82
N PRO A 54 13.80 -36.82 -2.66
CA PRO A 54 15.19 -36.88 -2.23
C PRO A 54 15.67 -35.57 -1.62
N GLU A 55 16.42 -35.65 -0.51
CA GLU A 55 16.89 -34.51 0.27
C GLU A 55 17.67 -33.47 -0.57
N GLU A 56 18.35 -33.90 -1.63
CA GLU A 56 19.14 -33.04 -2.52
C GLU A 56 18.34 -32.40 -3.67
N THR A 57 17.02 -32.63 -3.74
CA THR A 57 16.16 -32.16 -4.84
C THR A 57 16.03 -30.64 -4.80
N PRO A 58 16.53 -29.87 -5.78
CA PRO A 58 16.32 -28.42 -5.75
C PRO A 58 14.84 -28.11 -5.89
N MET A 59 14.30 -27.22 -5.05
CA MET A 59 12.89 -26.89 -5.00
C MET A 59 12.64 -25.39 -5.11
N LEU A 60 11.69 -25.02 -5.96
CA LEU A 60 11.08 -23.70 -6.00
C LEU A 60 9.60 -23.86 -5.66
N ILE A 61 9.18 -23.27 -4.54
CA ILE A 61 7.81 -23.28 -4.06
C ILE A 61 7.31 -21.84 -4.14
N VAL A 62 6.18 -21.63 -4.82
CA VAL A 62 5.61 -20.31 -5.05
C VAL A 62 4.15 -20.34 -4.62
N ILE A 63 3.77 -19.52 -3.66
CA ILE A 63 2.48 -19.55 -2.98
C ILE A 63 1.77 -18.20 -3.11
N GLY A 64 0.72 -18.21 -3.91
CA GLY A 64 -0.16 -17.10 -4.22
C GLY A 64 -1.40 -17.05 -3.36
N SER A 65 -1.26 -16.56 -2.12
CA SER A 65 -2.36 -16.55 -1.17
C SER A 65 -2.23 -15.45 -0.11
N CYS A 66 -3.34 -15.05 0.50
CA CYS A 66 -3.34 -14.21 1.71
C CYS A 66 -2.58 -14.92 2.84
N TYR A 67 -1.91 -14.17 3.70
CA TYR A 67 -1.10 -14.69 4.82
C TYR A 67 0.00 -15.70 4.45
N SER A 68 0.32 -15.87 3.16
CA SER A 68 1.19 -16.96 2.71
C SER A 68 2.59 -16.91 3.32
N GLY A 69 3.04 -15.79 3.90
CA GLY A 69 4.26 -15.71 4.70
C GLY A 69 4.21 -16.57 5.97
N GLY A 70 3.01 -16.96 6.43
CA GLY A 70 2.81 -17.99 7.45
C GLY A 70 3.44 -19.33 7.08
N PHE A 71 3.53 -19.68 5.78
CA PHE A 71 4.26 -20.87 5.33
C PHE A 71 5.77 -20.78 5.53
N ILE A 72 6.33 -19.57 5.56
CA ILE A 72 7.78 -19.35 5.77
C ILE A 72 8.08 -19.31 7.27
N THR A 73 7.22 -18.63 8.03
CA THR A 73 7.41 -18.35 9.47
C THR A 73 6.94 -19.48 10.37
N SER A 74 6.19 -20.47 9.87
CA SER A 74 5.78 -21.61 10.67
C SER A 74 6.99 -22.46 11.07
N ASP A 75 7.12 -22.72 12.38
CA ASP A 75 8.09 -23.68 12.95
C ASP A 75 7.89 -25.12 12.42
N GLU A 76 6.74 -25.38 11.79
CA GLU A 76 6.39 -26.64 11.14
C GLU A 76 6.92 -26.72 9.69
N GLY A 77 8.22 -26.93 9.55
CA GLY A 77 8.71 -27.97 8.65
C GLY A 77 9.21 -27.61 7.25
N ILE A 78 8.95 -26.46 6.62
CA ILE A 78 9.36 -26.31 5.20
C ILE A 78 10.88 -26.10 5.02
N SER A 79 11.68 -26.21 6.09
CA SER A 79 13.07 -25.79 6.10
C SER A 79 14.13 -26.75 5.56
N ALA A 80 14.79 -26.35 4.45
CA ALA A 80 15.99 -27.02 3.94
C ALA A 80 16.82 -26.12 2.99
N GLU A 81 18.13 -26.33 2.92
CA GLU A 81 19.10 -25.54 2.13
C GLU A 81 18.86 -25.56 0.60
N ASN A 82 18.14 -26.54 0.11
CA ASN A 82 17.82 -26.76 -1.31
C ASN A 82 16.44 -26.23 -1.71
N ARG A 83 15.78 -25.45 -0.86
CA ARG A 83 14.41 -24.95 -1.08
C ARG A 83 14.38 -23.43 -1.13
N ILE A 84 13.73 -22.89 -2.16
CA ILE A 84 13.37 -21.48 -2.28
C ILE A 84 11.86 -21.40 -2.16
N VAL A 85 11.37 -20.65 -1.17
CA VAL A 85 9.93 -20.39 -0.99
C VAL A 85 9.66 -18.93 -1.30
N ILE A 86 8.69 -18.69 -2.18
CA ILE A 86 8.21 -17.37 -2.58
C ILE A 86 6.75 -17.25 -2.16
N THR A 87 6.41 -16.25 -1.36
CA THR A 87 5.03 -16.04 -0.88
C THR A 87 4.48 -14.70 -1.34
N ALA A 88 3.18 -14.68 -1.56
CA ALA A 88 2.41 -13.51 -1.93
C ALA A 88 1.94 -12.69 -0.72
N ALA A 89 2.47 -12.85 0.48
CA ALA A 89 2.15 -12.02 1.64
C ALA A 89 3.18 -12.30 2.75
N THR A 90 3.23 -11.44 3.76
CA THR A 90 3.79 -11.80 5.08
C THR A 90 2.81 -12.72 5.84
N ALA A 91 3.19 -13.13 7.04
CA ALA A 91 2.29 -13.91 7.90
C ALA A 91 1.10 -13.08 8.40
N ASP A 92 1.29 -11.78 8.63
CA ASP A 92 0.27 -10.91 9.24
C ASP A 92 -0.58 -10.11 8.22
N ASP A 93 -0.27 -10.23 6.93
CA ASP A 93 -0.93 -9.45 5.89
C ASP A 93 -2.15 -10.18 5.27
N GLN A 94 -3.33 -9.63 5.54
CA GLN A 94 -4.62 -10.13 5.03
C GLN A 94 -4.90 -9.68 3.59
N LYS A 95 -4.20 -8.66 3.06
CA LYS A 95 -4.72 -7.84 1.97
C LYS A 95 -3.86 -7.90 0.71
N ARG A 96 -4.28 -8.76 -0.23
CA ARG A 96 -3.85 -8.62 -1.63
C ARG A 96 -5.01 -8.64 -2.61
N ASN A 97 -4.97 -7.71 -3.55
CA ASN A 97 -5.72 -7.80 -4.79
C ASN A 97 -5.19 -9.00 -5.60
N PHE A 98 -6.01 -10.02 -5.82
CA PHE A 98 -5.70 -11.21 -6.62
C PHE A 98 -5.08 -10.88 -7.99
N ILE A 99 -5.49 -9.76 -8.60
CA ILE A 99 -4.98 -9.28 -9.89
C ILE A 99 -3.51 -8.86 -9.80
N ALA A 100 -3.08 -8.26 -8.69
CA ALA A 100 -1.70 -7.83 -8.50
C ALA A 100 -0.76 -9.04 -8.41
N TRP A 101 -1.14 -10.07 -7.63
CA TRP A 101 -0.38 -11.32 -7.56
C TRP A 101 -0.30 -12.05 -8.91
N ALA A 102 -1.43 -12.19 -9.61
CA ALA A 102 -1.45 -12.87 -10.91
C ALA A 102 -0.47 -12.20 -11.90
N ARG A 103 -0.43 -10.87 -11.92
CA ARG A 103 0.50 -10.09 -12.77
C ARG A 103 1.96 -10.26 -12.35
N SER A 104 2.27 -10.18 -11.05
CA SER A 104 3.63 -10.40 -10.55
C SER A 104 4.13 -11.82 -10.83
N SER A 105 3.24 -12.81 -10.70
CA SER A 105 3.55 -14.20 -11.02
C SER A 105 3.79 -14.42 -12.52
N ASP A 106 2.91 -13.92 -13.40
CA ASP A 106 3.09 -14.06 -14.85
C ASP A 106 4.40 -13.43 -15.35
N ARG A 107 4.79 -12.29 -14.77
CA ARG A 107 6.08 -11.64 -15.07
C ARG A 107 7.26 -12.40 -14.48
N PHE A 108 7.17 -12.91 -13.26
CA PHE A 108 8.18 -13.78 -12.66
C PHE A 108 8.46 -14.99 -13.57
N TRP A 109 7.41 -15.68 -14.02
CA TRP A 109 7.53 -16.78 -14.97
C TRP A 109 8.04 -16.31 -16.33
N GLY A 110 7.61 -15.15 -16.81
CA GLY A 110 8.10 -14.52 -18.04
C GLY A 110 9.61 -14.24 -17.99
N ASN A 111 10.11 -13.76 -16.85
CA ASN A 111 11.51 -13.44 -16.63
C ASN A 111 12.38 -14.70 -16.52
N LEU A 112 11.90 -15.73 -15.82
CA LEU A 112 12.52 -17.06 -15.87
C LEU A 112 12.59 -17.60 -17.31
N ASN A 113 11.53 -17.45 -18.10
CA ASN A 113 11.50 -17.86 -19.50
C ASN A 113 12.45 -17.05 -20.41
N LYS A 114 12.78 -15.80 -20.01
CA LYS A 114 13.80 -14.96 -20.67
C LYS A 114 15.23 -15.32 -20.24
N GLY A 115 15.40 -16.28 -19.34
CA GLY A 115 16.70 -16.80 -18.91
C GLY A 115 17.27 -16.14 -17.66
N LEU A 116 16.48 -15.34 -16.93
CA LEU A 116 16.88 -14.82 -15.63
C LEU A 116 16.94 -15.96 -14.60
N ASN A 117 17.85 -15.85 -13.62
CA ASN A 117 17.84 -16.76 -12.48
C ASN A 117 16.64 -16.44 -11.54
N ILE A 118 16.34 -17.32 -10.58
CA ILE A 118 15.16 -17.15 -9.69
C ILE A 118 15.21 -15.82 -8.91
N LYS A 119 16.39 -15.43 -8.40
CA LYS A 119 16.58 -14.18 -7.68
C LYS A 119 16.36 -12.98 -8.61
N ASP A 120 16.98 -12.98 -9.79
CA ASP A 120 16.83 -11.89 -10.75
C ASP A 120 15.38 -11.79 -11.26
N ALA A 121 14.76 -12.92 -11.62
CA ALA A 121 13.38 -12.96 -12.10
C ALA A 121 12.39 -12.45 -11.07
N PHE A 122 12.65 -12.72 -9.79
CA PHE A 122 11.87 -12.19 -8.69
C PHE A 122 12.05 -10.69 -8.51
N ILE A 123 13.29 -10.24 -8.45
CA ILE A 123 13.67 -8.84 -8.28
C ILE A 123 13.09 -7.97 -9.40
N THR A 124 13.16 -8.43 -10.64
CA THR A 124 12.59 -7.74 -11.82
C THR A 124 11.06 -7.74 -11.86
N SER A 125 10.38 -8.52 -11.00
CA SER A 125 8.90 -8.68 -11.00
C SER A 125 8.19 -8.04 -9.81
N ALA A 126 8.92 -7.47 -8.85
CA ALA A 126 8.34 -6.71 -7.75
C ALA A 126 7.74 -5.41 -8.32
N TYR A 127 6.43 -5.44 -8.58
CA TYR A 127 5.74 -4.30 -9.18
C TYR A 127 5.17 -3.37 -8.11
N LEU A 128 5.44 -2.07 -8.29
CA LEU A 128 4.89 -0.94 -7.56
C LEU A 128 3.97 -0.17 -8.51
N GLU A 129 2.64 -0.33 -8.47
CA GLU A 129 1.77 0.64 -9.15
C GLU A 129 0.44 0.89 -8.43
N TRP A 130 0.10 2.18 -8.34
CA TRP A 130 -1.23 2.75 -8.17
C TRP A 130 -1.76 3.20 -9.54
N TRP A 131 -3.06 2.95 -9.75
CA TRP A 131 -3.99 3.44 -10.79
C TRP A 131 -4.02 2.79 -12.19
N ASP A 132 -5.26 2.53 -12.61
CA ASP A 132 -5.74 1.70 -13.72
C ASP A 132 -5.14 1.94 -15.13
N THR A 133 -4.80 0.86 -15.85
CA THR A 133 -5.39 0.48 -17.16
C THR A 133 -4.79 -0.84 -17.71
N TRP A 134 -5.58 -1.55 -18.53
CA TRP A 134 -5.25 -2.83 -19.17
C TRP A 134 -4.52 -2.68 -20.52
N LEU A 135 -3.59 -3.61 -20.84
CA LEU A 135 -3.54 -4.42 -22.08
C LEU A 135 -2.47 -5.52 -21.94
N ASP A 136 -2.80 -6.74 -22.39
CA ASP A 136 -1.96 -7.94 -22.31
C ASP A 136 -0.93 -8.02 -23.47
N ASP A 137 0.15 -8.77 -23.25
CA ASP A 137 1.18 -9.06 -24.25
C ASP A 137 1.23 -10.55 -24.64
N ASN A 138 0.05 -11.19 -24.82
CA ASN A 138 -0.14 -12.48 -25.50
C ASN A 138 -1.58 -12.79 -25.94
N GLY A 139 -2.28 -11.81 -26.52
CA GLY A 139 -3.70 -11.88 -26.87
C GLY A 139 -4.18 -13.24 -27.37
N ASP A 140 -5.06 -13.88 -26.58
CA ASP A 140 -6.11 -14.81 -27.03
C ASP A 140 -6.93 -15.39 -25.84
N LYS A 141 -7.88 -14.60 -25.31
CA LYS A 141 -9.32 -14.95 -25.09
C LYS A 141 -9.96 -14.23 -23.89
N LYS A 142 -11.19 -13.77 -24.14
CA LYS A 142 -12.08 -12.93 -23.32
C LYS A 142 -12.73 -13.67 -22.14
N GLY A 143 -12.87 -12.99 -21.00
CA GLY A 143 -13.82 -13.32 -19.94
C GLY A 143 -13.86 -12.24 -18.85
N HIS A 144 -15.06 -11.76 -18.50
CA HIS A 144 -15.33 -10.83 -17.38
C HIS A 144 -14.74 -11.36 -16.05
N PRO A 145 -14.30 -10.50 -15.12
CA PRO A 145 -14.23 -10.89 -13.72
C PRO A 145 -15.65 -11.17 -13.20
N PRO A 146 -15.86 -12.18 -12.34
CA PRO A 146 -17.12 -12.34 -11.61
C PRO A 146 -17.41 -11.07 -10.79
N ASP A 147 -18.68 -10.66 -10.76
CA ASP A 147 -19.23 -9.45 -10.12
C ASP A 147 -19.15 -9.45 -8.57
N ASN A 148 -18.09 -9.97 -7.95
CA ASN A 148 -18.13 -10.35 -6.53
C ASN A 148 -16.86 -10.06 -5.71
N LEU A 149 -16.13 -8.97 -5.97
CA LEU A 149 -15.00 -8.59 -5.12
C LEU A 149 -15.10 -7.11 -4.77
N ASP A 150 -15.50 -6.89 -3.52
CA ASP A 150 -15.74 -5.61 -2.89
C ASP A 150 -14.44 -4.82 -2.80
N GLY A 151 -14.55 -3.51 -2.97
CA GLY A 151 -13.41 -2.60 -2.97
C GLY A 151 -12.92 -2.30 -1.56
N ASP A 152 -11.63 -2.50 -1.33
CA ASP A 152 -10.88 -1.84 -0.27
C ASP A 152 -9.38 -1.78 -0.61
N GLY A 153 -8.93 -0.60 -1.01
CA GLY A 153 -7.52 -0.31 -1.25
C GLY A 153 -6.81 0.11 0.03
N ILE A 154 -5.76 -0.64 0.40
CA ILE A 154 -4.43 -0.18 0.87
C ILE A 154 -3.43 -1.26 0.44
N LEU A 155 -2.27 -0.86 -0.08
CA LEU A 155 -1.20 -1.72 -0.62
C LEU A 155 -0.13 -2.00 0.44
N ALA A 156 0.22 -3.27 0.64
CA ALA A 156 1.50 -3.70 1.21
C ALA A 156 2.27 -4.54 0.17
N SER A 157 3.56 -4.22 -0.03
CA SER A 157 4.41 -4.72 -1.11
C SER A 157 5.25 -5.94 -0.71
N ALA A 158 4.80 -6.79 0.20
CA ALA A 158 5.65 -7.83 0.76
C ALA A 158 5.54 -9.14 -0.03
N THR A 159 6.33 -9.28 -1.09
CA THR A 159 6.61 -10.61 -1.65
C THR A 159 7.88 -11.12 -0.98
N THR A 160 7.79 -12.25 -0.29
CA THR A 160 8.88 -12.73 0.59
C THR A 160 9.62 -13.87 -0.10
N ILE A 161 10.95 -13.81 -0.11
CA ILE A 161 11.82 -14.96 -0.39
C ILE A 161 12.44 -15.40 0.93
N GLY A 162 12.20 -16.64 1.34
CA GLY A 162 12.87 -17.25 2.49
C GLY A 162 13.85 -18.34 2.08
N VAL A 163 15.04 -18.35 2.71
CA VAL A 163 15.81 -19.59 2.91
C VAL A 163 15.48 -20.07 4.32
N PRO A 164 14.77 -21.18 4.46
CA PRO A 164 14.30 -21.58 5.77
C PRO A 164 15.43 -21.95 6.76
N GLY A 165 15.25 -21.70 8.06
CA GLY A 165 16.24 -22.02 9.10
C GLY A 165 17.35 -20.98 9.26
N THR A 166 17.18 -19.81 8.64
CA THR A 166 17.87 -18.59 9.06
C THR A 166 16.88 -17.84 9.95
N ASP A 167 17.22 -17.67 11.23
CA ASP A 167 16.37 -16.94 12.18
C ASP A 167 16.26 -15.43 11.86
N ASP A 168 16.83 -14.98 10.73
CA ASP A 168 16.93 -13.58 10.28
C ASP A 168 16.76 -13.47 8.75
N LEU A 169 15.61 -13.85 8.20
CA LEU A 169 15.24 -13.49 6.81
C LEU A 169 13.87 -12.82 6.76
N GLU A 170 13.78 -11.71 7.47
CA GLU A 170 12.86 -10.63 7.19
C GLU A 170 13.43 -9.78 6.03
N LEU A 171 13.07 -10.09 4.78
CA LEU A 171 13.24 -9.12 3.69
C LEU A 171 12.14 -8.05 3.80
N ILE A 172 12.20 -7.27 4.87
CA ILE A 172 11.34 -6.09 5.08
C ILE A 172 12.10 -4.78 4.88
N THR A 173 13.45 -4.80 4.92
CA THR A 173 14.25 -3.61 4.68
C THR A 173 14.74 -3.51 3.23
N TRP A 174 14.21 -2.55 2.50
CA TRP A 174 14.65 -2.21 1.15
C TRP A 174 14.42 -0.72 0.91
N CYS A 175 15.22 -0.12 0.02
CA CYS A 175 14.94 1.22 -0.46
C CYS A 175 14.81 1.20 -1.98
N TRP A 176 13.98 2.09 -2.50
CA TRP A 176 13.91 2.33 -3.93
C TRP A 176 13.97 3.82 -4.23
N SER A 177 14.40 4.11 -5.44
CA SER A 177 14.36 5.45 -6.00
C SER A 177 13.98 5.40 -7.46
N ARG A 178 13.21 6.38 -7.91
CA ARG A 178 12.72 6.48 -9.27
C ARG A 178 12.84 7.91 -9.76
N ILE A 179 13.23 8.05 -11.02
CA ILE A 179 13.21 9.33 -11.71
C ILE A 179 12.09 9.38 -12.75
N HIS A 180 11.38 10.51 -12.79
CA HIS A 180 10.54 10.91 -13.91
C HIS A 180 11.35 11.85 -14.81
N SER A 181 11.77 11.34 -15.96
CA SER A 181 12.82 11.94 -16.81
C SER A 181 12.36 13.20 -17.57
N PRO A 182 13.29 14.07 -18.05
CA PRO A 182 14.64 13.75 -18.53
C PRO A 182 15.70 13.64 -17.42
N GLY A 183 16.60 12.67 -17.54
CA GLY A 183 17.71 12.46 -16.60
C GLY A 183 18.08 10.99 -16.39
N GLU A 184 19.26 10.76 -15.85
CA GLU A 184 19.75 9.46 -15.38
C GLU A 184 19.83 9.45 -13.85
N LEU A 185 19.15 8.49 -13.23
CA LEU A 185 19.26 8.23 -11.79
C LEU A 185 20.49 7.38 -11.50
N ARG A 186 21.30 7.85 -10.54
CA ARG A 186 22.50 7.19 -10.04
C ARG A 186 22.45 7.18 -8.53
N VAL A 187 22.58 6.00 -7.94
CA VAL A 187 22.61 5.83 -6.48
C VAL A 187 23.99 5.34 -6.09
N TYR A 188 24.62 6.04 -5.16
CA TYR A 188 25.96 5.76 -4.66
C TYR A 188 25.91 5.35 -3.20
N ASP A 189 26.69 4.34 -2.86
CA ASP A 189 26.95 3.97 -1.47
C ASP A 189 28.18 4.69 -0.89
N SER A 190 28.49 4.41 0.37
CA SER A 190 29.64 4.98 1.08
C SER A 190 31.02 4.61 0.50
N GLN A 191 31.08 3.66 -0.45
CA GLN A 191 32.29 3.24 -1.14
C GLN A 191 32.37 3.80 -2.58
N ASP A 192 31.45 4.69 -2.95
CA ASP A 192 31.27 5.24 -4.31
C ASP A 192 30.97 4.16 -5.37
N ARG A 193 30.43 3.00 -4.97
CA ARG A 193 29.85 2.03 -5.92
C ARG A 193 28.52 2.57 -6.41
N VAL A 194 28.24 2.42 -7.70
CA VAL A 194 27.05 3.00 -8.33
C VAL A 194 26.07 1.94 -8.83
N THR A 195 24.79 2.16 -8.54
CA THR A 195 23.67 1.48 -9.21
C THR A 195 22.78 2.50 -9.90
N GLY A 196 22.43 2.25 -11.16
CA GLY A 196 21.64 3.15 -11.98
C GLY A 196 22.13 3.25 -13.42
N LEU A 197 21.78 4.34 -14.10
CA LEU A 197 22.22 4.61 -15.46
C LEU A 197 23.35 5.64 -15.47
N VAL A 198 24.49 5.28 -16.08
CA VAL A 198 25.67 6.14 -16.15
C VAL A 198 26.11 6.25 -17.60
N ASN A 199 25.88 7.41 -18.21
CA ASN A 199 26.22 7.71 -19.60
C ASN A 199 25.59 6.71 -20.59
N GLY A 200 24.33 6.35 -20.35
CA GLY A 200 23.58 5.39 -21.15
C GLY A 200 23.90 3.92 -20.87
N GLU A 201 24.82 3.62 -19.96
CA GLU A 201 25.14 2.25 -19.55
C GLU A 201 24.56 1.94 -18.17
N VAL A 202 23.91 0.78 -18.03
CA VAL A 202 23.46 0.29 -16.72
C VAL A 202 24.68 -0.13 -15.90
N LYS A 203 24.74 0.35 -14.65
CA LYS A 203 25.69 -0.06 -13.61
C LYS A 203 24.91 -0.61 -12.42
N GLU A 204 25.39 -1.69 -11.83
CA GLU A 204 24.81 -2.37 -10.67
C GLU A 204 25.94 -2.85 -9.74
N GLU A 205 26.75 -1.90 -9.26
CA GLU A 205 27.95 -2.20 -8.48
C GLU A 205 27.67 -2.32 -6.97
N ILE A 206 26.57 -1.74 -6.49
CA ILE A 206 26.11 -1.92 -5.10
C ILE A 206 25.58 -3.36 -4.97
N PRO A 207 26.05 -4.15 -3.98
CA PRO A 207 25.54 -5.49 -3.72
C PRO A 207 24.04 -5.47 -3.50
N ASP A 208 23.35 -6.51 -3.99
CA ASP A 208 21.91 -6.68 -3.81
C ASP A 208 21.10 -5.47 -4.27
N SER A 209 21.49 -4.87 -5.39
CA SER A 209 20.77 -3.79 -6.05
C SER A 209 20.46 -4.12 -7.51
N VAL A 210 19.47 -3.44 -8.08
CA VAL A 210 19.04 -3.58 -9.47
C VAL A 210 18.65 -2.22 -10.05
N TYR A 211 18.79 -2.07 -11.36
CA TYR A 211 18.21 -0.97 -12.11
C TYR A 211 17.20 -1.46 -13.15
N ASP A 212 15.95 -1.00 -13.03
CA ASP A 212 14.89 -1.22 -14.01
C ASP A 212 14.89 -0.09 -15.04
N ASN A 213 15.21 -0.44 -16.29
CA ASN A 213 15.27 0.50 -17.39
C ASN A 213 13.89 0.94 -17.93
N GLU A 214 12.83 0.16 -17.71
CA GLU A 214 11.47 0.50 -18.14
C GLU A 214 10.89 1.57 -17.22
N THR A 215 10.99 1.35 -15.91
CA THR A 215 10.44 2.25 -14.90
C THR A 215 11.40 3.35 -14.45
N LYS A 216 12.69 3.26 -14.82
CA LYS A 216 13.78 4.15 -14.40
C LYS A 216 13.99 4.14 -12.89
N THR A 217 13.97 2.93 -12.32
CA THR A 217 13.98 2.71 -10.87
C THR A 217 15.26 2.01 -10.44
N VAL A 218 15.88 2.47 -9.36
CA VAL A 218 16.92 1.74 -8.61
C VAL A 218 16.28 1.14 -7.37
N ILE A 219 16.55 -0.15 -7.12
CA ILE A 219 16.11 -0.85 -5.91
C ILE A 219 17.35 -1.41 -5.22
N ILE A 220 17.44 -1.25 -3.91
CA ILE A 220 18.51 -1.81 -3.08
C ILE A 220 17.88 -2.59 -1.93
N PHE A 221 18.22 -3.86 -1.84
CA PHE A 221 17.75 -4.76 -0.79
C PHE A 221 18.74 -4.76 0.38
N SER A 222 18.24 -4.77 1.62
CA SER A 222 19.06 -4.66 2.84
C SER A 222 19.95 -3.41 2.88
N PRO A 223 19.34 -2.21 2.79
CA PRO A 223 20.08 -0.97 2.65
C PRO A 223 20.97 -0.68 3.86
N SER A 224 22.17 -0.15 3.61
CA SER A 224 23.03 0.42 4.66
C SER A 224 22.76 1.92 4.87
N ASP A 225 23.20 2.44 6.02
CA ASP A 225 22.76 3.68 6.69
C ASP A 225 22.62 5.00 5.91
N SER A 226 23.13 5.14 4.67
CA SER A 226 22.83 6.31 3.82
C SER A 226 23.30 6.13 2.38
N TYR A 227 22.47 6.52 1.42
CA TYR A 227 22.83 6.63 0.00
C TYR A 227 22.88 8.08 -0.46
N ARG A 228 23.74 8.34 -1.44
CA ARG A 228 23.76 9.59 -2.20
C ARG A 228 23.05 9.36 -3.53
N TYR A 229 22.10 10.23 -3.87
CA TYR A 229 21.33 10.13 -5.11
C TYR A 229 21.76 11.25 -6.04
N GLU A 230 22.12 10.92 -7.26
CA GLU A 230 22.49 11.89 -8.29
C GLU A 230 21.57 11.76 -9.51
N ILE A 231 21.09 12.90 -9.98
CA ILE A 231 20.37 13.03 -11.24
C ILE A 231 21.23 13.81 -12.21
N ALA A 232 21.78 13.11 -13.20
CA ALA A 232 22.45 13.75 -14.33
C ALA A 232 21.44 14.00 -15.44
N GLY A 233 21.21 15.28 -15.77
CA GLY A 233 20.24 15.62 -16.80
C GLY A 233 20.69 15.17 -18.18
N THR A 234 19.73 14.69 -18.98
CA THR A 234 20.01 14.22 -20.36
C THR A 234 19.49 15.16 -21.42
N ASP A 235 18.49 15.98 -21.08
CA ASP A 235 17.82 16.94 -21.96
C ASP A 235 17.33 18.12 -21.13
N ASN A 236 16.94 19.20 -21.79
CA ASN A 236 16.29 20.33 -21.15
C ASN A 236 14.85 19.97 -20.77
N GLY A 237 14.47 20.20 -19.52
CA GLY A 237 13.13 19.95 -19.03
C GLY A 237 13.04 20.04 -17.52
N THR A 238 12.10 19.29 -16.96
CA THR A 238 11.94 19.12 -15.52
C THR A 238 11.84 17.64 -15.19
N TYR A 239 12.47 17.21 -14.12
CA TYR A 239 12.33 15.85 -13.61
C TYR A 239 11.58 15.81 -12.28
N GLY A 240 11.18 14.61 -11.87
CA GLY A 240 10.80 14.31 -10.50
C GLY A 240 11.66 13.16 -9.96
N LEU A 241 11.91 13.16 -8.65
CA LEU A 241 12.61 12.10 -7.95
C LEU A 241 11.72 11.62 -6.79
N GLU A 242 11.48 10.32 -6.77
CA GLU A 242 10.83 9.62 -5.67
C GLU A 242 11.87 8.72 -5.02
N VAL A 243 11.95 8.72 -3.70
CA VAL A 243 12.82 7.83 -2.92
C VAL A 243 12.03 7.35 -1.73
N ALA A 244 12.01 6.04 -1.48
CA ALA A 244 11.43 5.50 -0.26
C ALA A 244 12.37 4.51 0.42
N SER A 245 12.34 4.52 1.75
CA SER A 245 12.89 3.47 2.60
C SER A 245 11.73 2.72 3.22
N VAL A 246 11.78 1.40 3.16
CA VAL A 246 10.83 0.52 3.83
C VAL A 246 11.61 -0.22 4.91
N GLU A 247 11.10 -0.21 6.13
CA GLU A 247 11.63 -0.95 7.28
C GLU A 247 10.43 -1.49 8.05
N ASP A 248 10.41 -2.79 8.32
CA ASP A 248 9.33 -3.47 9.03
C ASP A 248 7.90 -3.25 8.49
N GLY A 249 7.79 -3.02 7.17
CA GLY A 249 6.52 -2.76 6.50
C GLY A 249 6.04 -1.31 6.61
N GLU A 250 6.70 -0.49 7.41
CA GLU A 250 6.54 0.97 7.44
C GLU A 250 7.41 1.61 6.37
N SER A 251 6.96 2.72 5.78
CA SER A 251 7.72 3.42 4.76
C SER A 251 7.85 4.92 5.01
N ASP A 252 9.08 5.41 4.87
CA ASP A 252 9.39 6.83 4.78
C ASP A 252 9.65 7.17 3.31
N THR A 253 9.04 8.24 2.82
CA THR A 253 9.16 8.65 1.41
C THR A 253 9.59 10.10 1.30
N PHE A 254 10.56 10.36 0.43
CA PHE A 254 10.91 11.67 -0.10
C PHE A 254 10.47 11.75 -1.56
N VAL A 255 9.71 12.79 -1.91
CA VAL A 255 9.37 13.06 -3.30
C VAL A 255 9.68 14.51 -3.60
N VAL A 256 10.17 14.79 -4.80
CA VAL A 256 10.32 16.14 -5.37
C VAL A 256 9.88 16.09 -6.83
N THR A 257 9.23 17.13 -7.32
CA THR A 257 8.73 17.18 -8.71
C THR A 257 9.03 18.53 -9.34
N ASN A 258 8.96 18.61 -10.67
CA ASN A 258 9.18 19.85 -11.43
C ASN A 258 10.59 20.48 -11.26
N VAL A 259 11.60 19.69 -10.88
CA VAL A 259 12.99 20.18 -10.73
C VAL A 259 13.59 20.42 -12.11
N SER A 260 13.99 21.66 -12.39
CA SER A 260 14.53 22.04 -13.71
C SER A 260 15.90 21.38 -13.96
N THR A 261 16.11 20.87 -15.17
CA THR A 261 17.39 20.27 -15.57
C THR A 261 17.75 20.60 -17.01
N THR A 262 19.04 20.55 -17.31
CA THR A 262 19.61 20.58 -18.67
C THR A 262 20.47 19.33 -18.89
N ASN A 263 21.02 19.15 -20.09
CA ASN A 263 21.96 18.07 -20.37
C ASN A 263 23.37 18.28 -19.77
N GLU A 264 23.62 19.41 -19.13
CA GLU A 264 24.88 19.74 -18.45
C GLU A 264 24.72 19.65 -16.92
N THR A 265 23.50 19.75 -16.42
CA THR A 265 23.23 19.86 -14.98
C THR A 265 23.30 18.51 -14.27
N THR A 266 23.96 18.48 -13.11
CA THR A 266 23.91 17.36 -12.15
C THR A 266 23.34 17.85 -10.82
N HIS A 267 22.34 17.12 -10.31
CA HIS A 267 21.76 17.35 -8.99
C HIS A 267 22.19 16.22 -8.07
N GLN A 268 22.60 16.54 -6.85
CA GLN A 268 22.96 15.57 -5.82
C GLN A 268 22.05 15.77 -4.60
N TYR A 269 21.43 14.71 -4.13
CA TYR A 269 20.57 14.69 -2.95
C TYR A 269 21.23 13.87 -1.84
N ASP A 270 21.32 14.47 -0.66
CA ASP A 270 21.77 13.83 0.57
C ASP A 270 20.55 13.54 1.46
N ILE A 271 20.00 12.33 1.33
CA ILE A 271 18.81 11.90 2.06
C ILE A 271 19.23 11.16 3.33
N ASN A 272 18.76 11.64 4.47
CA ASN A 272 18.92 11.00 5.77
C ASN A 272 17.54 10.73 6.37
N TRP A 273 17.15 9.45 6.40
CA TRP A 273 15.85 9.00 6.89
C TRP A 273 15.56 9.45 8.33
N SER A 274 16.57 9.44 9.21
CA SER A 274 16.42 9.86 10.61
C SER A 274 16.14 11.36 10.79
N THR A 275 16.43 12.17 9.78
CA THR A 275 16.23 13.63 9.80
C THR A 275 15.41 14.13 8.63
N LEU A 276 14.65 13.26 7.95
CA LEU A 276 13.90 13.62 6.73
C LEU A 276 12.93 14.80 6.97
N SER A 277 12.32 14.84 8.16
CA SER A 277 11.46 15.95 8.61
C SER A 277 12.15 17.32 8.72
N GLN A 278 13.48 17.37 8.72
CA GLN A 278 14.26 18.61 8.73
C GLN A 278 14.55 19.13 7.30
N GLY A 279 14.24 18.33 6.28
CA GLY A 279 14.50 18.61 4.86
C GLY A 279 15.67 17.81 4.29
N VAL A 280 15.78 17.85 2.96
CA VAL A 280 16.82 17.21 2.17
C VAL A 280 17.70 18.28 1.55
N ASN A 281 19.03 18.10 1.62
CA ASN A 281 19.96 18.99 0.94
C ASN A 281 20.14 18.52 -0.51
N MET A 282 19.97 19.46 -1.43
CA MET A 282 20.24 19.32 -2.85
C MET A 282 21.40 20.24 -3.24
N SER A 283 22.47 19.64 -3.76
CA SER A 283 23.58 20.36 -4.39
C SER A 283 23.41 20.35 -5.91
N ILE A 284 23.67 21.46 -6.59
CA ILE A 284 23.54 21.57 -8.05
C ILE A 284 24.88 21.99 -8.68
N ASP A 285 25.38 21.15 -9.59
CA ASP A 285 26.40 21.46 -10.59
C ASP A 285 25.67 21.89 -11.85
N ALA A 286 25.65 23.19 -12.12
CA ALA A 286 24.79 23.75 -13.17
C ALA A 286 25.38 23.62 -14.58
N ASP A 287 26.71 23.59 -14.70
CA ASP A 287 27.44 23.63 -15.98
C ASP A 287 28.23 22.35 -16.29
N GLY A 288 28.16 21.35 -15.41
CA GLY A 288 28.71 20.01 -15.60
C GLY A 288 30.24 19.97 -15.46
N ASP A 289 30.85 20.97 -14.82
CA ASP A 289 32.29 21.02 -14.62
C ASP A 289 32.79 20.16 -13.43
N GLY A 290 31.86 19.59 -12.67
CA GLY A 290 32.10 18.76 -11.49
C GLY A 290 32.22 19.55 -10.18
N VAL A 291 31.97 20.85 -10.21
CA VAL A 291 31.82 21.72 -9.03
C VAL A 291 30.32 21.95 -8.78
N PHE A 292 29.93 21.99 -7.51
CA PHE A 292 28.55 22.29 -7.12
C PHE A 292 28.46 23.76 -6.70
N GLU A 293 27.79 24.60 -7.49
CA GLU A 293 27.67 26.05 -7.25
C GLU A 293 26.53 26.40 -6.29
N GLN A 294 25.51 25.54 -6.20
CA GLN A 294 24.29 25.82 -5.47
C GLN A 294 24.03 24.74 -4.43
N ASN A 295 23.51 25.18 -3.28
CA ASN A 295 23.02 24.30 -2.22
C ASN A 295 21.65 24.81 -1.81
N ILE A 296 20.64 23.95 -1.94
CA ILE A 296 19.25 24.21 -1.59
C ILE A 296 18.87 23.19 -0.53
N THR A 297 18.14 23.61 0.50
CA THR A 297 17.50 22.70 1.44
C THR A 297 16.03 22.68 1.06
N ILE A 298 15.51 21.50 0.70
CA ILE A 298 14.10 21.27 0.38
C ILE A 298 13.44 20.77 1.66
N GLN A 299 12.57 21.58 2.25
CA GLN A 299 11.81 21.21 3.44
C GLN A 299 10.41 20.74 3.03
N PRO A 300 9.96 19.56 3.47
CA PRO A 300 8.60 19.14 3.16
C PRO A 300 7.58 20.04 3.88
N PRO A 301 6.36 20.19 3.33
CA PRO A 301 5.36 21.05 3.94
C PRO A 301 4.93 20.48 5.30
N VAL A 302 4.56 21.36 6.23
CA VAL A 302 3.93 20.98 7.49
C VAL A 302 2.43 20.85 7.27
N THR A 303 1.92 19.63 7.45
CA THR A 303 0.51 19.30 7.19
C THR A 303 -0.31 19.26 8.46
N SER A 304 -1.48 19.90 8.44
CA SER A 304 -2.44 19.86 9.52
C SER A 304 -3.81 20.26 9.01
N PHE A 305 -4.83 19.52 9.43
CA PHE A 305 -6.22 19.88 9.15
C PHE A 305 -7.13 19.75 10.36
N THR A 306 -8.28 20.39 10.28
CA THR A 306 -9.42 20.21 11.19
C THR A 306 -10.66 19.81 10.39
N TYR A 307 -11.70 19.34 11.06
CA TYR A 307 -12.98 19.05 10.43
C TYR A 307 -14.13 19.55 11.31
N THR A 308 -15.26 19.87 10.68
CA THR A 308 -16.48 20.30 11.36
C THR A 308 -17.71 19.72 10.66
N PRO A 309 -18.74 19.29 11.41
CA PRO A 309 -18.87 19.33 12.87
C PRO A 309 -17.96 18.31 13.59
N GLU A 310 -17.83 18.43 14.93
CA GLU A 310 -17.01 17.52 15.75
C GLU A 310 -17.58 16.09 15.80
N ASN A 311 -18.91 15.96 15.78
CA ASN A 311 -19.63 14.69 15.73
C ASN A 311 -20.47 14.65 14.44
N PRO A 312 -19.84 14.43 13.28
CA PRO A 312 -20.57 14.31 12.02
C PRO A 312 -21.47 13.08 12.03
N ILE A 313 -22.61 13.19 11.34
CA ILE A 313 -23.56 12.10 11.14
C ILE A 313 -23.59 11.69 9.68
N VAL A 314 -24.09 10.47 9.41
CA VAL A 314 -24.24 9.95 8.05
C VAL A 314 -25.05 10.92 7.16
N ASN A 315 -24.66 11.02 5.90
CA ASN A 315 -25.20 11.93 4.88
C ASN A 315 -25.06 13.44 5.18
N GLN A 316 -24.45 13.84 6.29
CA GLN A 316 -24.16 15.24 6.60
C GLN A 316 -22.87 15.70 5.92
N ALA A 317 -22.89 16.89 5.32
CA ALA A 317 -21.68 17.52 4.81
C ALA A 317 -20.73 17.88 5.96
N THR A 318 -19.56 17.26 5.97
CA THR A 318 -18.45 17.55 6.87
C THR A 318 -17.46 18.45 6.13
N THR A 319 -17.13 19.59 6.73
CA THR A 319 -16.14 20.54 6.19
C THR A 319 -14.77 20.19 6.72
N PHE A 320 -13.80 20.02 5.84
CA PHE A 320 -12.40 19.79 6.15
C PHE A 320 -11.59 21.05 5.82
N ASP A 321 -10.76 21.47 6.76
CA ASP A 321 -10.02 22.74 6.71
C ASP A 321 -8.53 22.49 6.96
N ALA A 322 -7.72 22.63 5.91
CA ALA A 322 -6.27 22.53 5.93
C ALA A 322 -5.55 23.89 5.99
N THR A 323 -6.24 24.96 6.40
CA THR A 323 -5.65 26.32 6.44
C THR A 323 -4.46 26.45 7.39
N THR A 324 -4.30 25.53 8.34
CA THR A 324 -3.16 25.45 9.25
C THR A 324 -1.91 24.80 8.64
N SER A 325 -2.03 24.16 7.47
CA SER A 325 -0.87 23.67 6.73
C SER A 325 -0.06 24.84 6.19
N TYR A 326 1.27 24.72 6.23
CA TYR A 326 2.20 25.72 5.71
C TYR A 326 3.47 25.05 5.23
N ASP A 327 4.23 25.76 4.41
CA ASP A 327 5.50 25.29 3.91
C ASP A 327 6.64 26.18 4.44
N PRO A 328 7.71 25.63 5.06
CA PRO A 328 8.77 26.43 5.67
C PRO A 328 9.63 27.25 4.70
N ASP A 329 9.86 26.74 3.49
CA ASP A 329 10.77 27.30 2.47
C ASP A 329 10.06 27.76 1.19
N GLY A 330 8.77 27.45 1.02
CA GLY A 330 8.00 27.88 -0.14
C GLY A 330 6.51 28.09 0.14
N ASN A 331 5.66 27.63 -0.79
CA ASN A 331 4.21 27.72 -0.73
C ASN A 331 3.56 26.41 -1.17
N ILE A 332 2.50 26.02 -0.47
CA ILE A 332 1.66 24.89 -0.86
C ILE A 332 0.97 25.14 -2.22
N THR A 333 1.11 24.18 -3.14
CA THR A 333 0.53 24.20 -4.49
C THR A 333 -0.71 23.31 -4.62
N SER A 334 -0.82 22.19 -3.88
CA SER A 334 -1.99 21.31 -3.92
C SER A 334 -2.27 20.58 -2.60
N TYR A 335 -3.53 20.15 -2.47
CA TYR A 335 -4.05 19.33 -1.38
C TYR A 335 -4.76 18.10 -1.97
N ASP A 336 -4.32 16.93 -1.53
CA ASP A 336 -4.85 15.62 -1.91
C ASP A 336 -5.51 14.97 -0.70
N TRP A 337 -6.83 14.82 -0.78
CA TRP A 337 -7.65 14.22 0.27
C TRP A 337 -8.03 12.80 -0.09
N ASN A 338 -7.86 11.88 0.85
CA ASN A 338 -8.46 10.56 0.85
C ASN A 338 -9.35 10.45 2.10
N PHE A 339 -10.65 10.22 1.91
CA PHE A 339 -11.61 10.22 3.02
C PHE A 339 -11.74 8.87 3.72
N GLY A 340 -11.06 7.83 3.25
CA GLY A 340 -11.13 6.48 3.83
C GLY A 340 -12.37 5.68 3.41
N ASP A 341 -13.24 6.23 2.56
CA ASP A 341 -14.48 5.59 2.05
C ASP A 341 -14.39 5.23 0.56
N GLY A 342 -13.18 5.28 -0.02
CA GLY A 342 -12.92 5.10 -1.44
C GLY A 342 -13.00 6.37 -2.29
N ASN A 343 -13.46 7.50 -1.72
CA ASN A 343 -13.46 8.78 -2.41
C ASN A 343 -12.16 9.56 -2.16
N THR A 344 -11.69 10.25 -3.20
CA THR A 344 -10.54 11.15 -3.13
C THR A 344 -10.83 12.48 -3.83
N ILE A 345 -10.16 13.55 -3.39
CA ILE A 345 -10.24 14.89 -3.99
C ILE A 345 -8.84 15.49 -4.07
N ASN A 346 -8.39 15.83 -5.29
CA ASN A 346 -7.24 16.70 -5.53
C ASN A 346 -7.73 18.12 -5.79
N THR A 347 -7.16 19.12 -5.09
CA THR A 347 -7.60 20.52 -5.20
C THR A 347 -6.49 21.51 -4.83
N THR A 348 -6.66 22.77 -5.22
CA THR A 348 -5.85 23.91 -4.72
C THR A 348 -6.54 24.65 -3.58
N GLU A 349 -7.79 24.31 -3.26
CA GLU A 349 -8.59 24.92 -2.21
C GLU A 349 -8.22 24.35 -0.83
N LYS A 350 -8.01 25.23 0.15
CA LYS A 350 -7.65 24.83 1.54
C LYS A 350 -8.80 24.23 2.32
N THR A 351 -10.04 24.46 1.87
CA THR A 351 -11.25 24.03 2.55
C THR A 351 -12.17 23.35 1.55
N ILE A 352 -12.67 22.18 1.93
CA ILE A 352 -13.53 21.33 1.11
C ILE A 352 -14.62 20.70 1.98
N THR A 353 -15.64 20.13 1.33
CA THR A 353 -16.73 19.40 2.01
C THR A 353 -16.84 18.00 1.47
N HIS A 354 -17.06 17.03 2.35
CA HIS A 354 -17.33 15.63 2.01
C HIS A 354 -18.45 15.08 2.89
N SER A 355 -19.26 14.18 2.34
CA SER A 355 -20.34 13.50 3.06
C SER A 355 -20.14 11.99 2.96
N TYR A 356 -20.30 11.31 4.08
CA TYR A 356 -20.22 9.85 4.15
C TYR A 356 -21.61 9.24 4.02
N THR A 357 -21.76 8.21 3.19
CA THR A 357 -23.06 7.56 2.94
C THR A 357 -23.39 6.45 3.92
N SER A 358 -22.42 6.07 4.77
CA SER A 358 -22.58 5.04 5.79
C SER A 358 -21.93 5.45 7.10
N VAL A 359 -22.42 4.89 8.21
CA VAL A 359 -21.77 5.01 9.52
C VAL A 359 -20.47 4.23 9.58
N GLY A 360 -19.53 4.70 10.41
CA GLY A 360 -18.27 3.99 10.61
C GLY A 360 -17.11 4.92 10.98
N ASP A 361 -15.97 4.30 11.19
CA ASP A 361 -14.71 4.98 11.45
C ASP A 361 -13.91 5.09 10.13
N TYR A 362 -13.57 6.32 9.75
CA TYR A 362 -12.87 6.62 8.51
C TYR A 362 -11.53 7.30 8.80
N ASN A 363 -10.44 6.73 8.30
CA ASN A 363 -9.12 7.33 8.40
C ASN A 363 -8.91 8.32 7.26
N VAL A 364 -9.09 9.61 7.54
CA VAL A 364 -8.91 10.68 6.55
C VAL A 364 -7.45 11.03 6.45
N ILE A 365 -6.89 10.97 5.24
CA ILE A 365 -5.50 11.29 4.94
C ILE A 365 -5.48 12.56 4.09
N LEU A 366 -4.71 13.55 4.52
CA LEU A 366 -4.37 14.73 3.75
C LEU A 366 -2.91 14.62 3.33
N THR A 367 -2.64 14.66 2.02
CA THR A 367 -1.31 14.87 1.44
C THR A 367 -1.24 16.30 0.89
N VAL A 368 -0.15 17.00 1.16
CA VAL A 368 0.08 18.37 0.72
C VAL A 368 1.35 18.40 -0.10
N THR A 369 1.32 19.15 -1.20
CA THR A 369 2.47 19.37 -2.09
C THR A 369 2.83 20.85 -2.13
N ASP A 370 4.11 21.20 -2.06
CA ASP A 370 4.63 22.57 -2.19
C ASP A 370 5.07 22.94 -3.62
N ASP A 371 5.71 24.09 -3.80
CA ASP A 371 6.19 24.62 -5.07
C ASP A 371 7.53 24.04 -5.53
N ASP A 372 8.27 23.39 -4.63
CA ASP A 372 9.40 22.52 -4.96
C ASP A 372 8.95 21.09 -5.30
N GLY A 373 7.65 20.83 -5.19
CA GLY A 373 7.05 19.53 -5.45
C GLY A 373 7.32 18.51 -4.35
N ALA A 374 7.80 18.96 -3.18
CA ALA A 374 7.92 18.13 -2.00
C ALA A 374 6.57 17.92 -1.35
N MET A 375 6.42 16.74 -0.74
CA MET A 375 5.15 16.27 -0.21
C MET A 375 5.27 15.84 1.23
N ASN A 376 4.18 16.01 1.98
CA ASN A 376 4.01 15.43 3.30
C ASN A 376 2.55 15.07 3.52
N SER A 377 2.28 14.17 4.46
CA SER A 377 0.92 13.72 4.77
C SER A 377 0.64 13.69 6.26
N THR A 378 -0.63 13.82 6.62
CA THR A 378 -1.14 13.63 7.98
C THR A 378 -2.48 12.92 7.91
N SER A 379 -2.81 12.16 8.94
CA SER A 379 -4.10 11.46 9.04
C SER A 379 -4.87 11.79 10.32
N LYS A 380 -6.19 11.68 10.27
CA LYS A 380 -7.08 11.71 11.44
C LYS A 380 -8.21 10.71 11.25
N MET A 381 -8.49 9.96 12.30
CA MET A 381 -9.63 9.05 12.35
C MET A 381 -10.90 9.82 12.72
N ILE A 382 -11.95 9.67 11.92
CA ILE A 382 -13.24 10.37 12.06
C ILE A 382 -14.35 9.33 12.18
N THR A 383 -15.13 9.42 13.26
CA THR A 383 -16.31 8.59 13.47
C THR A 383 -17.55 9.27 12.91
N ILE A 384 -18.20 8.63 11.94
CA ILE A 384 -19.49 9.02 11.38
C ILE A 384 -20.59 8.32 12.17
N ASN A 385 -21.42 9.14 12.82
CA ASN A 385 -22.46 8.66 13.71
C ASN A 385 -23.77 8.40 12.95
N PRO A 386 -24.62 7.49 13.45
CA PRO A 386 -25.94 7.27 12.90
C PRO A 386 -26.81 8.53 13.01
N LEU A 387 -27.80 8.61 12.13
CA LEU A 387 -28.83 9.64 12.18
C LEU A 387 -29.71 9.40 13.40
N ARG A 388 -29.96 10.44 14.21
CA ARG A 388 -30.84 10.29 15.37
C ARG A 388 -32.25 9.93 14.91
N GLY A 389 -32.78 8.84 15.44
CA GLY A 389 -34.07 8.29 15.03
C GLY A 389 -34.01 7.25 13.91
N ASP A 390 -32.85 6.96 13.31
CA ASP A 390 -32.64 5.75 12.51
C ASP A 390 -32.50 4.56 13.47
N LEU A 391 -33.44 3.63 13.42
CA LEU A 391 -33.54 2.50 14.35
C LEU A 391 -33.43 1.15 13.65
N ASN A 392 -33.31 1.16 12.32
CA ASN A 392 -33.14 -0.04 11.52
C ASN A 392 -31.71 -0.16 10.95
N GLY A 393 -30.89 0.89 11.07
CA GLY A 393 -29.50 0.93 10.63
C GLY A 393 -29.35 1.00 9.11
N ASP A 394 -30.32 1.58 8.40
CA ASP A 394 -30.28 1.79 6.95
C ASP A 394 -29.74 3.17 6.53
N ASP A 395 -29.24 3.94 7.50
CA ASP A 395 -28.66 5.27 7.34
C ASP A 395 -29.67 6.34 6.89
N THR A 396 -30.98 6.05 6.97
CA THR A 396 -32.06 6.96 6.58
C THR A 396 -33.22 6.99 7.58
N LEU A 397 -33.97 8.10 7.61
CA LEU A 397 -35.20 8.18 8.40
C LEU A 397 -36.40 7.75 7.56
N THR A 398 -37.05 6.67 7.99
CA THR A 398 -38.20 6.10 7.32
C THR A 398 -39.39 5.91 8.27
N PRO A 399 -40.60 5.67 7.74
CA PRO A 399 -41.72 5.24 8.57
C PRO A 399 -41.47 3.91 9.32
N ALA A 400 -40.50 3.09 8.90
CA ALA A 400 -40.14 1.88 9.62
C ALA A 400 -39.49 2.21 10.97
N ASP A 401 -38.67 3.26 11.02
CA ASP A 401 -38.02 3.71 12.26
C ASP A 401 -39.04 4.25 13.25
N ALA A 402 -40.02 5.02 12.77
CA ALA A 402 -41.14 5.47 13.60
C ALA A 402 -41.94 4.29 14.18
N ALA A 403 -42.09 3.20 13.43
CA ALA A 403 -42.73 1.99 13.94
C ALA A 403 -41.89 1.29 15.02
N ILE A 404 -40.56 1.23 14.85
CA ILE A 404 -39.64 0.69 15.86
C ILE A 404 -39.67 1.53 17.13
N ALA A 405 -39.64 2.88 17.03
CA ALA A 405 -39.75 3.77 18.18
C ALA A 405 -41.06 3.57 18.95
N LEU A 406 -42.18 3.32 18.23
CA LEU A 406 -43.45 3.02 18.87
C LEU A 406 -43.42 1.66 19.61
N GLU A 407 -42.75 0.65 19.05
CA GLU A 407 -42.53 -0.64 19.73
C GLU A 407 -41.70 -0.49 21.01
N ILE A 408 -40.70 0.38 21.01
CA ILE A 408 -39.91 0.74 22.21
C ILE A 408 -40.81 1.44 23.23
N ALA A 409 -41.59 2.44 22.81
CA ALA A 409 -42.47 3.22 23.68
C ALA A 409 -43.54 2.38 24.42
N VAL A 410 -44.00 1.28 23.80
CA VAL A 410 -44.95 0.35 24.43
C VAL A 410 -44.26 -0.79 25.21
N GLY A 411 -42.93 -0.81 25.26
CA GLY A 411 -42.12 -1.81 25.98
C GLY A 411 -42.02 -3.15 25.26
N SER A 412 -42.31 -3.20 23.96
CA SER A 412 -42.17 -4.40 23.12
C SER A 412 -40.73 -4.61 22.61
N ARG A 413 -39.88 -3.58 22.72
CA ARG A 413 -38.44 -3.62 22.41
C ARG A 413 -37.61 -3.02 23.53
N SER A 414 -36.33 -3.39 23.55
CA SER A 414 -35.33 -2.77 24.41
C SER A 414 -35.19 -1.28 24.09
N PHE A 415 -34.81 -0.51 25.10
CA PHE A 415 -34.51 0.91 24.94
C PHE A 415 -33.31 1.12 24.01
N ASP A 416 -33.38 2.18 23.20
CA ASP A 416 -32.37 2.62 22.25
C ASP A 416 -32.25 4.14 22.37
N ASP A 417 -31.03 4.66 22.58
CA ASP A 417 -30.78 6.10 22.75
C ASP A 417 -31.07 6.89 21.46
N LEU A 418 -30.97 6.26 20.28
CA LEU A 418 -31.32 6.89 19.01
C LEU A 418 -32.82 7.17 18.90
N ALA A 419 -33.65 6.43 19.65
CA ALA A 419 -35.10 6.55 19.60
C ALA A 419 -35.63 7.70 20.45
N ASP A 420 -34.87 8.18 21.45
CA ASP A 420 -35.23 9.37 22.23
C ASP A 420 -34.81 10.61 21.45
N VAL A 421 -35.57 10.97 20.41
CA VAL A 421 -35.28 12.13 19.56
C VAL A 421 -35.66 13.46 20.23
N SER A 422 -36.55 13.42 21.24
CA SER A 422 -36.90 14.58 22.05
C SER A 422 -35.81 14.98 23.06
N GLY A 423 -34.97 14.03 23.47
CA GLY A 423 -33.88 14.22 24.43
C GLY A 423 -34.37 14.38 25.87
N ASP A 424 -35.54 13.86 26.22
CA ASP A 424 -36.10 13.94 27.57
C ASP A 424 -35.72 12.74 28.46
N GLY A 425 -34.97 11.78 27.91
CA GLY A 425 -34.52 10.55 28.54
C GLY A 425 -35.54 9.41 28.46
N CYS A 426 -36.65 9.57 27.73
CA CYS A 426 -37.69 8.57 27.58
C CYS A 426 -38.10 8.42 26.11
N VAL A 427 -38.26 7.18 25.64
CA VAL A 427 -38.86 6.92 24.31
C VAL A 427 -40.37 6.81 24.46
N THR A 428 -41.11 7.75 23.87
CA THR A 428 -42.57 7.84 23.94
C THR A 428 -43.21 7.86 22.55
N SER A 429 -44.54 7.90 22.49
CA SER A 429 -45.25 8.11 21.21
C SER A 429 -44.96 9.47 20.58
N LEU A 430 -44.42 10.44 21.35
CA LEU A 430 -43.99 11.73 20.82
C LEU A 430 -42.75 11.55 19.93
N ASP A 431 -41.78 10.77 20.39
CA ASP A 431 -40.54 10.49 19.64
C ASP A 431 -40.83 9.75 18.34
N ALA A 432 -41.70 8.74 18.38
CA ALA A 432 -42.18 8.06 17.18
C ALA A 432 -42.87 9.01 16.19
N LEU A 433 -43.63 9.99 16.69
CA LEU A 433 -44.26 11.01 15.84
C LEU A 433 -43.22 11.95 15.23
N MET A 434 -42.20 12.35 16.00
CA MET A 434 -41.11 13.20 15.53
C MET A 434 -40.29 12.51 14.43
N ILE A 435 -39.94 11.23 14.61
CA ILE A 435 -39.26 10.42 13.59
C ILE A 435 -40.11 10.33 12.32
N LEU A 436 -41.41 10.10 12.45
CA LEU A 436 -42.32 10.05 11.28
C LEU A 436 -42.41 11.39 10.55
N GLN A 437 -42.41 12.50 11.29
CA GLN A 437 -42.41 13.84 10.72
C GLN A 437 -41.09 14.17 10.03
N ALA A 438 -39.96 13.75 10.61
CA ALA A 438 -38.63 13.92 10.03
C ALA A 438 -38.45 13.08 8.76
N ALA A 439 -38.89 11.81 8.77
CA ALA A 439 -38.93 10.95 7.58
C ALA A 439 -39.78 11.53 6.44
N ALA A 440 -40.78 12.35 6.75
CA ALA A 440 -41.60 13.08 5.78
C ALA A 440 -41.01 14.43 5.35
N GLY A 441 -39.84 14.82 5.87
CA GLY A 441 -39.20 16.12 5.64
C GLY A 441 -39.94 17.31 6.27
N ALA A 442 -40.81 17.06 7.25
CA ALA A 442 -41.59 18.11 7.90
C ALA A 442 -40.83 18.83 9.02
N ILE A 443 -39.86 18.16 9.65
CA ILE A 443 -38.98 18.68 10.69
C ILE A 443 -37.56 18.09 10.53
N GLU A 444 -36.57 18.74 11.14
CA GLU A 444 -35.23 18.17 11.39
C GLU A 444 -35.17 17.75 12.87
N ILE A 445 -34.49 16.64 13.19
CA ILE A 445 -34.38 16.06 14.54
C ILE A 445 -32.93 15.77 14.92
#